data_AF-A0A914UE18-F1
#
_entry.id   AF-A0A914UE18-F1
#
_cell.length_a   1.000
_cell.length_b   1.000
_cell.length_c   1.000
_cell.angle_alpha   90.00
_cell.angle_beta   90.00
_cell.angle_gamma   90.00
#
_symmetry.space_group_name_H-M   'P 1'
#
loop_
_entity.id
_entity.type
_entity.pdbx_description
1 polymer ?
#
loop_
_entity_poly.entity_id
_entity_poly.type
_entity_poly.pdbx_seq_one_letter_code
_entity_poly.pdbx_strand_id
1 'polypeptide(L)'
;FRNLRDRIAADKDDKATKDLIVLLYETSLLTSGFSLDEPQPHADRIYRMIKLGLDIGEEEDAAEVAGPSSCANEVKVDGAEDDASRMEEVD
;
A
#
# COMPACT_ATOMS: atom_id res chain seq x y z
N PHE A 1 6.25 -7.53 -16.21
CA PHE A 1 7.72 -7.63 -15.99
C PHE A 1 8.59 -7.71 -17.25
N ARG A 2 8.04 -7.74 -18.48
CA ARG A 2 8.83 -8.01 -19.71
C ARG A 2 10.09 -7.16 -19.89
N ASN A 3 10.07 -5.90 -19.46
CA ASN A 3 11.15 -4.96 -19.70
C ASN A 3 12.01 -4.66 -18.47
N LEU A 4 11.79 -5.34 -17.33
CA LEU A 4 12.53 -5.06 -16.09
C LEU A 4 14.01 -5.40 -16.26
N ARG A 5 14.30 -6.53 -16.93
CA ARG A 5 15.67 -6.94 -17.27
C ARG A 5 16.39 -5.88 -18.09
N ASP A 6 15.70 -5.32 -19.09
CA ASP A 6 16.29 -4.34 -19.99
C ASP A 6 16.48 -2.98 -19.28
N ARG A 7 15.59 -2.61 -18.35
CA ARG A 7 15.78 -1.43 -17.48
C ARG A 7 17.00 -1.55 -16.59
N ILE A 8 17.20 -2.71 -15.94
CA ILE A 8 18.40 -2.98 -15.12
C ILE A 8 19.67 -2.95 -15.99
N ALA A 9 19.59 -3.45 -17.22
CA ALA A 9 20.73 -3.44 -18.15
C ALA A 9 21.07 -2.01 -18.62
N ALA A 10 20.08 -1.14 -18.77
CA ALA A 10 20.28 0.26 -19.12
C ALA A 10 20.87 1.07 -17.95
N ASP A 11 20.34 0.87 -16.74
CA ASP A 11 20.87 1.48 -15.52
C ASP A 11 20.67 0.55 -14.32
N LYS A 12 21.76 -0.05 -13.85
CA LYS A 12 21.77 -0.93 -12.67
C LYS A 12 21.59 -0.16 -11.37
N ASP A 13 21.83 1.16 -11.39
CA ASP A 13 21.80 2.02 -10.23
C ASP A 13 20.51 2.86 -10.13
N ASP A 14 19.59 2.70 -11.09
CA ASP A 14 18.26 3.29 -11.05
C ASP A 14 17.50 2.88 -9.78
N LYS A 15 17.31 3.87 -8.91
CA LYS A 15 16.61 3.73 -7.63
C LYS A 15 15.17 3.25 -7.83
N ALA A 16 14.45 3.77 -8.84
CA ALA A 16 13.07 3.39 -9.09
C ALA A 16 12.97 1.92 -9.52
N THR A 17 13.91 1.44 -10.34
CA THR A 17 13.99 0.02 -10.71
C THR A 17 14.34 -0.87 -9.52
N LYS A 18 15.31 -0.48 -8.67
CA LYS A 18 15.64 -1.21 -7.43
C LYS A 18 14.43 -1.30 -6.50
N ASP A 19 13.75 -0.18 -6.29
CA ASP A 19 12.55 -0.13 -5.47
C ASP A 19 11.44 -1.04 -6.00
N LEU A 20 11.20 -1.01 -7.31
CA LEU A 20 10.20 -1.88 -7.93
C LEU A 20 10.51 -3.37 -7.67
N ILE A 21 11.77 -3.79 -7.76
CA ILE A 21 12.17 -5.19 -7.49
C ILE A 21 11.85 -5.58 -6.05
N VAL A 22 12.23 -4.74 -5.07
CA VAL A 22 12.00 -5.06 -3.66
C VAL A 22 10.51 -5.05 -3.34
N LEU A 23 9.75 -4.10 -3.89
CA LEU A 23 8.30 -4.06 -3.74
C LEU A 23 7.64 -5.35 -4.24
N LEU A 24 8.04 -5.85 -5.41
CA LEU A 24 7.53 -7.09 -5.97
C LEU A 24 7.84 -8.30 -5.10
N TYR A 25 9.05 -8.36 -4.53
CA TYR A 25 9.44 -9.40 -3.59
C TYR A 25 8.55 -9.38 -2.34
N GLU A 26 8.41 -8.24 -1.68
CA GLU A 26 7.61 -8.09 -0.46
C GLU A 26 6.11 -8.35 -0.71
N THR A 27 5.55 -7.85 -1.82
CA THR A 27 4.17 -8.15 -2.22
C THR A 27 4.00 -9.65 -2.48
N SER A 28 4.95 -10.31 -3.14
CA SER A 28 4.89 -11.76 -3.35
C SER A 28 4.91 -12.53 -2.04
N LEU A 29 5.70 -12.06 -1.06
CA LEU A 29 5.78 -12.60 0.30
C LEU A 29 4.42 -12.53 0.99
N LEU A 30 3.79 -11.33 0.99
CA LEU A 30 2.45 -11.10 1.53
C LEU A 30 1.39 -11.98 0.87
N THR A 31 1.34 -12.03 -0.47
CA THR A 31 0.35 -12.87 -1.19
C THR A 31 0.59 -14.36 -1.03
N SER A 32 1.81 -14.76 -0.65
CA SER A 32 2.14 -16.15 -0.33
C SER A 32 1.84 -16.52 1.13
N GLY A 33 1.29 -15.58 1.93
CA GLY A 33 0.90 -15.81 3.32
C GLY A 33 2.02 -15.60 4.34
N PHE A 34 3.16 -15.03 3.93
CA PHE A 34 4.25 -14.67 4.85
C PHE A 34 4.08 -13.22 5.34
N SER A 35 4.66 -12.93 6.51
CA SER A 35 4.73 -11.57 7.05
C SER A 35 6.00 -10.85 6.60
N LEU A 36 5.99 -9.52 6.61
CA LEU A 36 7.17 -8.70 6.39
C LEU A 36 7.94 -8.52 7.69
N ASP A 37 9.27 -8.57 7.62
CA ASP A 37 10.15 -8.24 8.76
C ASP A 37 10.05 -6.76 9.12
N GLU A 38 10.02 -5.90 8.10
CA GLU A 38 9.92 -4.44 8.24
C GLU A 38 8.78 -3.91 7.36
N PRO A 39 7.58 -3.66 7.92
CA PRO A 39 6.44 -3.17 7.15
C PRO A 39 6.58 -1.69 6.73
N GLN A 40 7.37 -0.90 7.45
CA GLN A 40 7.48 0.54 7.20
C GLN A 40 8.28 0.89 5.93
N PRO A 41 9.45 0.28 5.68
CA PRO A 41 10.14 0.42 4.40
C PRO A 41 9.30 0.01 3.19
N HIS A 42 8.42 -0.98 3.34
CA HIS A 42 7.45 -1.38 2.31
C HIS A 42 6.47 -0.24 1.99
N ALA A 43 5.85 0.34 3.03
CA ALA A 43 4.94 1.47 2.90
C ALA A 43 5.61 2.69 2.28
N ASP A 44 6.81 3.06 2.76
CA ASP A 44 7.59 4.18 2.23
C ASP A 44 7.88 4.02 0.73
N ARG A 45 8.10 2.78 0.28
CA ARG A 45 8.33 2.49 -1.14
C ARG A 45 7.08 2.64 -1.99
N ILE A 46 5.92 2.23 -1.46
CA ILE A 46 4.61 2.46 -2.11
C ILE A 46 4.35 3.95 -2.24
N TYR A 47 4.54 4.73 -1.17
CA TYR A 47 4.31 6.17 -1.19
C TYR A 47 5.22 6.89 -2.19
N ARG A 48 6.51 6.53 -2.25
CA ARG A 48 7.43 7.09 -3.25
C ARG A 48 7.01 6.75 -4.68
N MET A 49 6.53 5.54 -4.93
CA MET A 49 6.01 5.14 -6.25
C MET A 49 4.75 5.92 -6.63
N ILE A 50 3.83 6.17 -5.68
CA ILE A 50 2.62 6.98 -5.91
C ILE A 50 3.01 8.43 -6.21
N LYS A 51 3.89 9.03 -5.41
CA LYS A 51 4.38 10.40 -5.63
C LYS A 51 5.00 10.56 -7.01
N LEU A 52 5.87 9.63 -7.43
CA LEU A 52 6.44 9.61 -8.78
C LEU A 52 5.38 9.46 -9.87
N GLY A 53 4.34 8.64 -9.64
CA GLY A 53 3.26 8.45 -10.61
C GLY A 53 2.31 9.64 -10.72
N LEU A 54 2.25 10.48 -9.69
CA LEU A 54 1.42 11.69 -9.61
C LEU A 54 2.21 12.98 -9.87
N ASP A 55 3.53 12.88 -10.13
CA ASP A 55 4.45 14.03 -10.28
C ASP A 55 4.44 14.98 -9.06
N ILE A 56 4.21 14.43 -7.86
CA ILE A 56 4.26 15.19 -6.60
C ILE A 56 5.72 15.22 -6.14
N GLY A 57 6.31 16.42 -6.10
CA GLY A 57 7.71 16.63 -5.75
C GLY A 57 8.03 16.32 -4.27
N GLU A 58 9.32 16.15 -3.96
CA GLU A 58 9.82 15.84 -2.61
C GLU A 58 9.69 17.03 -1.61
N GLU A 59 9.20 18.19 -2.05
CA GLU A 59 9.11 19.42 -1.23
C GLU A 59 7.93 19.43 -0.23
N GLU A 60 6.94 18.53 -0.37
CA GLU A 60 5.81 18.45 0.58
C GLU A 60 6.12 17.58 1.83
N ASP A 61 7.29 16.94 1.90
CA ASP A 61 7.65 15.92 2.92
C ASP A 61 8.16 16.48 4.27
N ALA A 62 7.75 17.68 4.67
CA ALA A 62 8.04 18.20 6.02
C ALA A 62 6.96 17.90 7.06
N ALA A 63 5.81 17.34 6.65
CA ALA A 63 4.71 17.02 7.55
C ALA A 63 4.24 15.57 7.36
N GLU A 64 4.21 14.80 8.44
CA GLU A 64 3.51 13.52 8.59
C GLU A 64 4.23 12.22 8.18
N VAL A 65 5.32 11.89 8.89
CA VAL A 65 5.62 10.48 9.25
C VAL A 65 6.01 10.36 10.72
N ALA A 66 5.14 10.82 11.61
CA ALA A 66 5.23 10.54 13.04
C ALA A 66 3.87 10.05 13.56
N GLY A 67 3.65 8.75 13.46
CA GLY A 67 2.53 8.11 14.13
C GLY A 67 2.51 6.59 13.91
N PRO A 68 2.68 5.76 14.95
CA PRO A 68 2.31 4.36 14.86
C PRO A 68 0.79 4.30 14.97
N SER A 69 0.08 4.35 13.84
CA SER A 69 -1.38 4.15 13.89
C SER A 69 -1.67 2.66 13.87
N SER A 70 -1.79 2.13 15.08
CA SER A 70 -2.37 0.84 15.40
C SER A 70 -3.60 0.53 14.55
N CYS A 71 -3.74 -0.75 14.19
CA CYS A 71 -5.00 -1.36 13.80
C CYS A 71 -6.13 -0.96 14.77
N ALA A 72 -6.93 0.05 14.41
CA ALA A 72 -8.26 0.31 14.96
C ALA A 72 -8.85 1.51 14.21
N ASN A 73 -9.42 1.27 13.02
CA ASN A 73 -10.45 2.16 12.53
C ASN A 73 -11.68 1.30 12.24
N GLU A 74 -12.45 1.02 13.29
CA GLU A 74 -13.84 0.62 13.14
C GLU A 74 -14.54 1.81 12.49
N VAL A 75 -14.76 1.73 11.18
CA VAL A 75 -15.67 2.63 10.48
C VAL A 75 -17.06 2.33 11.04
N LYS A 76 -17.50 3.14 12.00
CA LYS A 76 -18.91 3.19 12.38
C LYS A 76 -19.67 3.76 11.19
N VAL A 77 -20.30 2.87 10.42
CA VAL A 77 -21.31 3.24 9.44
C VAL A 77 -22.57 3.59 10.23
N ASP A 78 -22.80 4.88 10.46
CA ASP A 78 -24.10 5.38 10.91
C ASP A 78 -25.14 5.08 9.82
N GLY A 79 -26.01 4.08 10.06
CA GLY A 79 -27.16 3.81 9.18
C GLY A 79 -27.58 2.36 8.99
N ALA A 80 -27.03 1.38 9.73
CA ALA A 80 -27.39 -0.04 9.56
C ALA A 80 -28.32 -0.61 10.65
N GLU A 81 -29.06 0.22 11.37
CA GLU A 81 -29.93 -0.25 12.47
C GLU A 81 -31.41 -0.44 12.09
N ASP A 82 -31.83 -0.11 10.86
CA ASP A 82 -33.27 -0.07 10.52
C ASP A 82 -33.72 -0.99 9.36
N ASP A 83 -32.93 -2.02 9.01
CA ASP A 83 -33.32 -2.99 7.96
C ASP A 83 -33.36 -4.46 8.42
N ALA A 84 -33.11 -4.75 9.71
CA ALA A 84 -33.13 -6.12 10.22
C ALA A 84 -34.49 -6.60 10.77
N SER A 85 -35.47 -5.69 10.96
CA SER A 85 -36.78 -6.02 11.55
C SER A 85 -37.93 -6.16 10.54
N ARG A 86 -37.63 -6.21 9.23
CA ARG A 86 -38.66 -6.25 8.17
C ARG A 86 -38.72 -7.58 7.41
N MET A 87 -38.45 -8.71 8.07
CA MET A 87 -38.68 -10.04 7.49
C MET A 87 -39.13 -11.05 8.55
N GLU A 88 -40.23 -10.78 9.25
CA GLU A 88 -40.99 -11.86 9.91
C GLU A 88 -42.48 -11.51 10.00
N GLU A 89 -43.16 -11.46 8.84
CA GLU A 89 -44.60 -11.77 8.77
C GLU A 89 -44.97 -12.10 7.32
N VAL A 90 -44.97 -13.38 7.00
CA VAL A 90 -45.79 -13.93 5.92
C VAL A 90 -46.39 -15.24 6.44
N ASP A 91 -47.72 -15.20 6.55
CA ASP A 91 -48.70 -16.17 7.05
C ASP A 91 -48.45 -17.64 6.63
#